data_AF-A0A537J3S1-F1
#
_entry.id   AF-A0A537J3S1-F1
#
_cell.length_a   1.000
_cell.length_b   1.000
_cell.length_c   1.000
_cell.angle_alpha   90.00
_cell.angle_beta   90.00
_cell.angle_gamma   90.00
#
_symmetry.space_group_name_H-M   'P 1'
#
loop_
_entity.id
_entity.type
_entity.pdbx_description
1 polymer ?
#
loop_
_entity_poly.entity_id
_entity_poly.type
_entity_poly.pdbx_seq_one_letter_code
_entity_poly.pdbx_strand_id
1 'polypeptide(L)'
;MLRIGKQHTLILLVALLASGCSRPAATSSGLAEGNTPTQCGAERWAVKTLTDPEAGQVNLAPKPATVETLAGLPVPNGFGRDAQRLEPETQAYTVAATLVEFKGEADSDIHLVIVGASGQSMIAEIPDPSCAQGSRVLPQISRARAQFVGRFGQPSPSWHHVNAPIQVTGVLFFDVPHGQAGVAPNAVELHPVVDVSP
;
A
#
# COMPACT_ATOMS: atom_id res chain seq x y z
N MET A 1 -39.84 66.14 35.29
CA MET A 1 -40.99 66.38 34.38
C MET A 1 -40.45 66.46 32.94
N LEU A 2 -41.13 65.78 32.01
CA LEU A 2 -41.32 66.11 30.59
C LEU A 2 -40.11 66.36 29.64
N ARG A 3 -39.94 65.39 28.72
CA ARG A 3 -40.05 65.47 27.24
C ARG A 3 -39.24 66.50 26.40
N ILE A 4 -38.59 65.89 25.38
CA ILE A 4 -38.57 66.23 23.92
C ILE A 4 -37.66 67.36 23.44
N GLY A 5 -36.85 67.03 22.42
CA GLY A 5 -36.33 67.98 21.42
C GLY A 5 -35.52 67.29 20.31
N LYS A 6 -36.13 67.10 19.13
CA LYS A 6 -35.54 66.60 17.87
C LYS A 6 -34.81 67.72 17.11
N GLN A 7 -33.84 67.35 16.26
CA GLN A 7 -33.63 67.71 14.83
C GLN A 7 -32.12 67.70 14.50
N HIS A 8 -31.60 66.70 13.78
CA HIS A 8 -31.46 66.59 12.31
C HIS A 8 -30.52 67.63 11.69
N THR A 9 -29.30 67.22 11.34
CA THR A 9 -28.62 67.67 10.11
C THR A 9 -27.69 66.55 9.65
N LEU A 10 -27.93 66.10 8.43
CA LEU A 10 -27.18 65.12 7.65
C LEU A 10 -26.23 65.90 6.74
N ILE A 11 -24.91 65.73 6.84
CA ILE A 11 -24.00 65.99 5.72
C ILE A 11 -22.94 64.88 5.66
N LEU A 12 -22.96 64.22 4.51
CA LEU A 12 -22.09 63.15 4.05
C LEU A 12 -20.79 63.78 3.51
N LEU A 13 -19.62 63.29 3.94
CA LEU A 13 -18.40 63.40 3.15
C LEU A 13 -17.56 62.13 3.34
N VAL A 14 -17.32 61.46 2.22
CA VAL A 14 -16.71 60.14 2.10
C VAL A 14 -15.23 60.29 1.73
N ALA A 15 -14.41 59.56 2.48
CA ALA A 15 -13.12 58.91 2.17
C ALA A 15 -11.97 59.67 1.49
N LEU A 16 -10.79 59.57 2.10
CA LEU A 16 -9.64 58.79 1.58
C LEU A 16 -8.46 58.93 2.54
N LEU A 17 -8.28 57.97 3.45
CA LEU A 17 -7.04 57.79 4.20
C LEU A 17 -6.34 56.56 3.62
N ALA A 18 -5.21 56.80 2.96
CA ALA A 18 -4.29 55.78 2.50
C ALA A 18 -3.56 55.19 3.71
N SER A 19 -4.03 54.05 4.20
CA SER A 19 -3.28 53.22 5.16
C SER A 19 -2.72 52.02 4.40
N GLY A 20 -1.43 52.09 4.09
CA GLY A 20 -0.67 50.96 3.60
C GLY A 20 -0.61 49.87 4.67
N CYS A 21 -1.41 48.82 4.53
CA CYS A 21 -1.21 47.58 5.27
C CYS A 21 -0.05 46.81 4.62
N SER A 22 1.10 46.79 5.31
CA SER A 22 2.15 45.82 5.04
C SER A 22 1.58 44.41 5.18
N ARG A 23 1.50 43.68 4.06
CA ARG A 23 1.20 42.24 4.08
C ARG A 23 2.41 41.49 4.62
N PRO A 24 2.27 40.60 5.62
CA PRO A 24 3.32 39.62 5.87
C PRO A 24 3.43 38.72 4.62
N ALA A 25 4.65 38.54 4.12
CA ALA A 25 4.94 37.56 3.11
C ALA A 25 4.63 36.18 3.70
N ALA A 26 3.61 35.51 3.14
CA ALA A 26 3.41 34.09 3.38
C ALA A 26 4.61 33.37 2.77
N THR A 27 5.53 32.90 3.61
CA THR A 27 6.50 31.87 3.25
C THR A 27 5.71 30.61 2.91
N SER A 28 5.49 30.39 1.62
CA SER A 28 5.05 29.09 1.11
C SER A 28 6.18 28.10 1.36
N SER A 29 6.14 27.40 2.51
CA SER A 29 6.85 26.13 2.63
C SER A 29 6.36 25.24 1.50
N GLY A 30 7.24 24.94 0.56
CA GLY A 30 6.97 24.08 -0.57
C GLY A 30 6.36 22.78 -0.07
N LEU A 31 5.12 22.54 -0.50
CA LEU A 31 4.57 21.20 -0.48
C LEU A 31 5.53 20.35 -1.32
N ALA A 32 6.04 19.28 -0.72
CA ALA A 32 6.86 18.29 -1.39
C ALA A 32 6.23 17.98 -2.75
N GLU A 33 7.02 18.15 -3.80
CA GLU A 33 6.63 17.88 -5.18
C GLU A 33 6.10 16.44 -5.25
N GLY A 34 4.83 16.31 -5.64
CA GLY A 34 4.18 15.03 -5.85
C GLY A 34 4.97 14.24 -6.87
N ASN A 35 5.51 13.10 -6.44
CA ASN A 35 6.31 12.23 -7.28
C ASN A 35 5.49 11.81 -8.52
N THR A 36 6.15 11.97 -9.66
CA THR A 36 5.99 11.35 -10.99
C THR A 36 5.06 10.13 -11.05
N PRO A 37 4.29 9.91 -12.15
CA PRO A 37 3.32 8.82 -12.25
C PRO A 37 3.88 7.48 -11.77
N THR A 38 3.32 6.98 -10.68
CA THR A 38 3.50 5.64 -10.14
C THR A 38 3.02 4.65 -11.21
N GLN A 39 3.95 4.03 -11.95
CA GLN A 39 3.56 2.92 -12.82
C GLN A 39 3.08 1.80 -11.89
N CYS A 40 1.82 1.43 -12.02
CA CYS A 40 1.23 0.31 -11.28
C CYS A 40 1.43 -0.99 -12.05
N GLY A 41 1.32 -2.12 -11.36
CA GLY A 41 1.39 -3.43 -11.99
C GLY A 41 0.25 -3.66 -12.99
N ALA A 42 0.44 -4.65 -13.85
CA ALA A 42 -0.49 -4.97 -14.94
C ALA A 42 -0.99 -6.41 -14.88
N GLU A 43 -0.09 -7.37 -14.68
CA GLU A 43 -0.42 -8.80 -14.71
C GLU A 43 -1.28 -9.17 -13.50
N ARG A 44 -2.51 -9.62 -13.76
CA ARG A 44 -3.56 -9.95 -12.78
C ARG A 44 -3.67 -8.94 -11.63
N TRP A 45 -3.37 -7.67 -11.90
CA TRP A 45 -3.23 -6.64 -10.87
C TRP A 45 -4.48 -6.53 -9.99
N ALA A 46 -5.66 -6.64 -10.61
CA ALA A 46 -6.91 -6.58 -9.87
C ALA A 46 -7.07 -7.70 -8.83
N VAL A 47 -6.54 -8.90 -9.10
CA VAL A 47 -6.52 -10.00 -8.15
C VAL A 47 -5.50 -9.74 -7.05
N LYS A 48 -4.29 -9.29 -7.44
CA LYS A 48 -3.17 -8.89 -6.56
C LYS A 48 -3.52 -7.75 -5.60
N THR A 49 -4.49 -6.89 -5.94
CA THR A 49 -4.93 -5.78 -5.09
C THR A 49 -6.33 -5.93 -4.52
N LEU A 50 -7.03 -7.05 -4.75
CA LEU A 50 -8.43 -7.26 -4.33
C LEU A 50 -9.38 -6.15 -4.85
N THR A 51 -9.19 -5.75 -6.10
CA THR A 51 -10.09 -4.86 -6.85
C THR A 51 -10.88 -5.60 -7.92
N ASP A 52 -10.66 -6.91 -8.08
CA ASP A 52 -11.42 -7.79 -8.95
C ASP A 52 -12.86 -7.99 -8.44
N PRO A 53 -13.83 -8.32 -9.32
CA PRO A 53 -15.22 -8.58 -8.91
C PRO A 53 -15.35 -9.69 -7.85
N GLU A 54 -14.47 -10.67 -7.87
CA GLU A 54 -14.42 -11.81 -6.96
C GLU A 54 -13.71 -11.51 -5.62
N ALA A 55 -13.15 -10.32 -5.42
CA ALA A 55 -12.50 -9.91 -4.17
C ALA A 55 -13.39 -10.09 -2.93
N GLY A 56 -14.71 -10.01 -3.11
CA GLY A 56 -15.73 -10.29 -2.09
C GLY A 56 -15.62 -11.68 -1.45
N GLN A 57 -15.12 -12.66 -2.21
CA GLN A 57 -15.02 -14.07 -1.83
C GLN A 57 -13.78 -14.36 -0.97
N VAL A 58 -12.81 -13.44 -0.92
CA VAL A 58 -11.60 -13.63 -0.13
C VAL A 58 -11.94 -13.62 1.37
N ASN A 59 -11.62 -14.72 2.04
CA ASN A 59 -11.66 -14.81 3.49
C ASN A 59 -10.44 -14.12 4.10
N LEU A 60 -10.69 -12.96 4.71
CA LEU A 60 -9.67 -12.13 5.35
C LEU A 60 -9.35 -12.55 6.79
N ALA A 61 -9.99 -13.59 7.34
CA ALA A 61 -9.55 -14.20 8.60
C ALA A 61 -8.33 -15.07 8.31
N PRO A 62 -7.10 -14.64 8.70
CA PRO A 62 -5.90 -15.30 8.23
C PRO A 62 -5.71 -16.65 8.92
N LYS A 63 -5.26 -17.64 8.15
CA LYS A 63 -4.82 -18.93 8.67
C LYS A 63 -3.30 -18.90 8.89
N PRO A 64 -2.77 -19.49 9.98
CA PRO A 64 -1.33 -19.68 10.09
C PRO A 64 -0.85 -20.64 8.99
N ALA A 65 0.27 -20.32 8.37
CA ALA A 65 0.97 -21.19 7.42
C ALA A 65 2.49 -20.96 7.51
N THR A 66 3.25 -21.84 6.88
CA THR A 66 4.70 -21.66 6.67
C THR A 66 5.00 -21.46 5.19
N VAL A 67 6.16 -20.89 4.89
CA VAL A 67 6.67 -20.78 3.51
C VAL A 67 6.65 -22.15 2.82
N GLU A 68 7.09 -23.20 3.49
CA GLU A 68 7.14 -24.56 2.95
C GLU A 68 5.75 -25.10 2.60
N THR A 69 4.76 -24.86 3.48
CA THR A 69 3.39 -25.33 3.23
C THR A 69 2.76 -24.64 2.03
N LEU A 70 2.97 -23.33 1.86
CA LEU A 70 2.43 -22.58 0.73
C LEU A 70 3.19 -22.91 -0.56
N ALA A 71 4.52 -22.97 -0.51
CA ALA A 71 5.38 -23.34 -1.63
C ALA A 71 5.16 -24.79 -2.11
N GLY A 72 4.53 -25.63 -1.28
CA GLY A 72 4.14 -27.00 -1.61
C GLY A 72 2.72 -27.15 -2.17
N LEU A 73 1.95 -26.07 -2.28
CA LEU A 73 0.60 -26.12 -2.85
C LEU A 73 0.64 -26.48 -4.35
N PRO A 74 -0.32 -27.27 -4.84
CA PRO A 74 -0.43 -27.52 -6.27
C PRO A 74 -0.77 -26.21 -7.00
N VAL A 75 -0.12 -25.97 -8.13
CA VAL A 75 -0.50 -24.87 -9.03
C VAL A 75 -1.94 -25.12 -9.51
N PRO A 76 -2.86 -24.15 -9.41
CA PRO A 76 -4.26 -24.38 -9.76
C PRO A 76 -4.46 -24.67 -11.24
N ASN A 77 -5.47 -25.46 -11.56
CA ASN A 77 -5.90 -25.65 -12.94
C ASN A 77 -6.43 -24.33 -13.53
N GLY A 78 -6.13 -24.05 -14.79
CA GLY A 78 -6.56 -22.81 -15.45
C GLY A 78 -5.71 -21.58 -15.10
N PHE A 79 -4.63 -21.76 -14.35
CA PHE A 79 -3.63 -20.73 -14.09
C PHE A 79 -3.02 -20.18 -15.39
N GLY A 80 -2.91 -18.85 -15.47
CA GLY A 80 -2.32 -18.11 -16.59
C GLY A 80 -2.44 -16.60 -16.41
N ARG A 81 -1.76 -15.82 -17.26
CA ARG A 81 -1.65 -14.35 -17.16
C ARG A 81 -2.99 -13.60 -17.17
N ASP A 82 -4.01 -14.18 -17.79
CA ASP A 82 -5.35 -13.57 -17.93
C ASP A 82 -6.39 -14.30 -17.06
N ALA A 83 -5.96 -15.18 -16.16
CA ALA A 83 -6.87 -15.91 -15.29
C ALA A 83 -7.56 -14.97 -14.31
N GLN A 84 -8.87 -15.16 -14.13
CA GLN A 84 -9.59 -14.58 -13.00
C GLN A 84 -9.07 -15.16 -11.67
N ARG A 85 -9.61 -14.70 -10.53
CA ARG A 85 -9.27 -15.25 -9.22
C ARG A 85 -9.50 -16.76 -9.20
N LEU A 86 -8.48 -17.49 -8.78
CA LEU A 86 -8.48 -18.94 -8.65
C LEU A 86 -8.95 -19.32 -7.24
N GLU A 87 -9.54 -20.51 -7.09
CA GLU A 87 -10.14 -20.94 -5.82
C GLU A 87 -9.17 -20.86 -4.62
N PRO A 88 -7.89 -21.29 -4.72
CA PRO A 88 -6.95 -21.16 -3.61
C PRO A 88 -6.63 -19.71 -3.21
N GLU A 89 -6.81 -18.74 -4.12
CA GLU A 89 -6.53 -17.32 -3.91
C GLU A 89 -7.63 -16.60 -3.10
N THR A 90 -8.53 -17.37 -2.47
CA THR A 90 -9.65 -16.85 -1.66
C THR A 90 -9.37 -16.89 -0.16
N GLN A 91 -8.11 -17.07 0.25
CA GLN A 91 -7.72 -17.19 1.66
C GLN A 91 -6.51 -16.32 2.00
N ALA A 92 -6.63 -15.55 3.09
CA ALA A 92 -5.49 -14.88 3.70
C ALA A 92 -4.69 -15.84 4.60
N TYR A 93 -3.37 -15.65 4.66
CA TYR A 93 -2.47 -16.41 5.52
C TYR A 93 -1.56 -15.48 6.33
N THR A 94 -1.19 -15.91 7.52
CA THR A 94 -0.10 -15.33 8.31
C THR A 94 1.08 -16.28 8.30
N VAL A 95 2.24 -15.79 7.89
CA VAL A 95 3.49 -16.55 7.80
C VAL A 95 4.54 -15.89 8.69
N ALA A 96 5.07 -16.66 9.65
CA ALA A 96 6.27 -16.30 10.39
C ALA A 96 7.50 -16.77 9.61
N ALA A 97 8.42 -15.87 9.31
CA ALA A 97 9.57 -16.12 8.45
C ALA A 97 10.77 -15.23 8.82
N THR A 98 11.86 -15.39 8.08
CA THR A 98 12.98 -14.44 8.07
C THR A 98 12.91 -13.60 6.79
N LEU A 99 12.84 -12.28 6.91
CA LEU A 99 13.08 -11.38 5.78
C LEU A 99 14.58 -11.37 5.50
N VAL A 100 14.97 -11.69 4.26
CA VAL A 100 16.38 -11.76 3.86
C VAL A 100 16.78 -10.65 2.88
N GLU A 101 15.85 -10.19 2.05
CA GLU A 101 16.06 -9.02 1.22
C GLU A 101 14.74 -8.36 0.80
N PHE A 102 14.81 -7.07 0.47
CA PHE A 102 13.69 -6.34 -0.10
C PHE A 102 14.14 -5.23 -1.04
N LYS A 103 13.25 -4.76 -1.92
CA LYS A 103 13.43 -3.56 -2.75
C LYS A 103 12.08 -2.95 -3.12
N GLY A 104 12.11 -1.76 -3.70
CA GLY A 104 10.96 -1.19 -4.41
C GLY A 104 11.00 -1.64 -5.86
N GLU A 105 9.86 -2.07 -6.38
CA GLU A 105 9.72 -2.50 -7.77
C GLU A 105 9.19 -1.37 -8.67
N ALA A 106 9.34 -1.55 -9.99
CA ALA A 106 8.92 -0.56 -10.99
C ALA A 106 7.38 -0.44 -11.11
N ASP A 107 6.65 -1.47 -10.70
CA ASP A 107 5.19 -1.50 -10.56
C ASP A 107 4.71 -0.94 -9.21
N SER A 108 5.65 -0.43 -8.42
CA SER A 108 5.44 0.26 -7.14
C SER A 108 5.09 -0.63 -5.96
N ASP A 109 5.23 -1.95 -6.11
CA ASP A 109 5.29 -2.87 -4.99
C ASP A 109 6.56 -2.69 -4.16
N ILE A 110 6.50 -3.08 -2.88
CA ILE A 110 7.69 -3.45 -2.11
C ILE A 110 7.82 -4.97 -2.20
N HIS A 111 8.87 -5.43 -2.86
CA HIS A 111 9.22 -6.84 -2.99
C HIS A 111 9.92 -7.30 -1.72
N LEU A 112 9.36 -8.31 -1.06
CA LEU A 112 9.98 -8.98 0.09
C LEU A 112 10.34 -10.42 -0.30
N VAL A 113 11.59 -10.82 -0.06
CA VAL A 113 11.98 -12.23 -0.05
C VAL A 113 11.96 -12.73 1.38
N ILE A 114 11.03 -13.63 1.67
CA ILE A 114 10.89 -14.28 2.98
C ILE A 114 11.33 -15.74 2.92
N VAL A 115 12.04 -16.18 3.96
CA VAL A 115 12.61 -17.52 4.06
C VAL A 115 12.03 -18.27 5.25
N GLY A 116 11.55 -19.47 4.99
CA GLY A 116 11.04 -20.42 5.99
C GLY A 116 12.15 -21.12 6.77
N ALA A 117 11.76 -21.97 7.72
CA ALA A 117 12.69 -22.70 8.57
C ALA A 117 13.58 -23.69 7.80
N SER A 118 13.13 -24.21 6.65
CA SER A 118 13.88 -25.12 5.79
C SER A 118 14.91 -24.42 4.89
N GLY A 119 14.87 -23.07 4.82
CA GLY A 119 15.62 -22.30 3.83
C GLY A 119 14.87 -22.10 2.50
N GLN A 120 13.67 -22.66 2.33
CA GLN A 120 12.82 -22.32 1.19
C GLN A 120 12.39 -20.85 1.25
N SER A 121 12.37 -20.19 0.10
CA SER A 121 11.92 -18.82 -0.06
C SER A 121 10.52 -18.75 -0.67
N MET A 122 9.85 -17.64 -0.40
CA MET A 122 8.62 -17.21 -1.07
C MET A 122 8.63 -15.68 -1.12
N ILE A 123 7.83 -15.12 -2.04
CA ILE A 123 7.66 -13.68 -2.18
C ILE A 123 6.45 -13.21 -1.38
N ALA A 124 6.53 -11.99 -0.88
CA ALA A 124 5.37 -11.24 -0.42
C ALA A 124 5.48 -9.81 -0.92
N GLU A 125 4.38 -9.25 -1.40
CA GLU A 125 4.36 -7.93 -2.05
C GLU A 125 3.45 -6.97 -1.28
N ILE A 126 3.95 -5.75 -1.03
CA ILE A 126 3.17 -4.66 -0.43
C ILE A 126 2.91 -3.58 -1.49
N PRO A 127 1.70 -3.49 -2.07
CA PRO A 127 1.38 -2.46 -3.07
C PRO A 127 1.49 -1.04 -2.57
N ASP A 128 1.79 -0.13 -3.50
CA ASP A 128 1.57 1.27 -3.24
C ASP A 128 0.06 1.52 -3.10
N PRO A 129 -0.41 2.18 -2.02
CA PRO A 129 -1.82 2.50 -1.87
C PRO A 129 -2.40 3.27 -3.06
N SER A 130 -1.61 4.07 -3.80
CA SER A 130 -2.09 4.73 -5.01
C SER A 130 -2.39 3.75 -6.15
N CYS A 131 -1.78 2.57 -6.15
CA CYS A 131 -2.00 1.50 -7.12
C CYS A 131 -3.07 0.49 -6.70
N ALA A 132 -3.55 0.56 -5.46
CA ALA A 132 -4.61 -0.31 -4.93
C ALA A 132 -5.94 0.43 -4.68
N GLN A 133 -6.18 1.55 -5.39
CA GLN A 133 -7.43 2.31 -5.24
C GLN A 133 -8.65 1.45 -5.58
N GLY A 134 -9.69 1.54 -4.74
CA GLY A 134 -10.87 0.68 -4.82
C GLY A 134 -10.72 -0.68 -4.15
N SER A 135 -9.52 -1.03 -3.66
CA SER A 135 -9.32 -2.28 -2.92
C SER A 135 -10.17 -2.31 -1.66
N ARG A 136 -10.84 -3.44 -1.42
CA ARG A 136 -11.58 -3.65 -0.16
C ARG A 136 -10.67 -3.73 1.09
N VAL A 137 -9.35 -3.83 0.90
CA VAL A 137 -8.34 -3.85 1.96
C VAL A 137 -7.35 -2.69 1.88
N LEU A 138 -7.69 -1.60 1.17
CA LEU A 138 -6.83 -0.43 1.02
C LEU A 138 -6.27 0.14 2.35
N PRO A 139 -7.06 0.27 3.44
CA PRO A 139 -6.53 0.71 4.73
C PRO A 139 -5.46 -0.24 5.28
N GLN A 140 -5.62 -1.55 5.08
CA GLN A 140 -4.68 -2.56 5.54
C GLN A 140 -3.38 -2.55 4.71
N ILE A 141 -3.47 -2.40 3.38
CA ILE A 141 -2.29 -2.21 2.51
C ILE A 141 -1.50 -0.98 2.96
N SER A 142 -2.18 0.15 3.16
CA SER A 142 -1.56 1.41 3.61
C SER A 142 -0.84 1.25 4.93
N ARG A 143 -1.49 0.56 5.89
CA ARG A 143 -0.93 0.27 7.20
C ARG A 143 0.28 -0.67 7.12
N ALA A 144 0.17 -1.76 6.36
CA ALA A 144 1.27 -2.71 6.18
C ALA A 144 2.49 -2.04 5.57
N ARG A 145 2.31 -1.21 4.54
CA ARG A 145 3.39 -0.43 3.92
C ARG A 145 4.03 0.53 4.91
N ALA A 146 3.23 1.25 5.69
CA ALA A 146 3.74 2.16 6.72
C ALA A 146 4.49 1.41 7.84
N GLN A 147 4.00 0.25 8.29
CA GLN A 147 4.68 -0.60 9.27
C GLN A 147 6.03 -1.10 8.75
N PHE A 148 6.05 -1.58 7.50
CA PHE A 148 7.26 -2.04 6.85
C PHE A 148 8.29 -0.90 6.73
N VAL A 149 7.89 0.24 6.16
CA VAL A 149 8.76 1.42 5.99
C VAL A 149 9.22 1.96 7.34
N GLY A 150 8.37 1.97 8.35
CA GLY A 150 8.73 2.40 9.70
C GLY A 150 9.79 1.51 10.36
N ARG A 151 9.85 0.22 9.98
CA ARG A 151 10.80 -0.76 10.52
C ARG A 151 12.10 -0.85 9.71
N PHE A 152 12.01 -0.86 8.38
CA PHE A 152 13.12 -1.16 7.48
C PHE A 152 13.59 0.05 6.66
N GLY A 153 12.88 1.18 6.75
CA GLY A 153 13.14 2.38 5.94
C GLY A 153 12.40 2.34 4.60
N GLN A 154 12.46 3.47 3.89
CA GLN A 154 11.88 3.57 2.54
C GLN A 154 12.68 2.68 1.58
N PRO A 155 12.03 1.78 0.83
CA PRO A 155 12.73 0.92 -0.12
C PRO A 155 13.28 1.71 -1.31
N SER A 156 14.40 1.24 -1.86
CA SER A 156 14.99 1.73 -3.10
C SER A 156 14.87 0.68 -4.21
N PRO A 157 15.13 1.02 -5.48
CA PRO A 157 15.19 0.04 -6.56
C PRO A 157 16.31 -1.02 -6.41
N SER A 158 17.32 -0.75 -5.58
CA SER A 158 18.36 -1.72 -5.24
C SER A 158 17.95 -2.62 -4.07
N TRP A 159 18.43 -3.87 -4.09
CA TRP A 159 18.24 -4.82 -3.00
C TRP A 159 18.86 -4.33 -1.70
N HIS A 160 18.05 -4.37 -0.64
CA HIS A 160 18.47 -4.22 0.75
C HIS A 160 18.54 -5.61 1.36
N HIS A 161 19.74 -6.07 1.71
CA HIS A 161 19.90 -7.35 2.39
C HIS A 161 19.75 -7.17 3.90
N VAL A 162 18.92 -8.00 4.51
CA VAL A 162 18.61 -7.99 5.94
C VAL A 162 18.61 -9.42 6.47
N ASN A 163 18.49 -9.56 7.79
CA ASN A 163 18.27 -10.85 8.43
C ASN A 163 17.39 -10.60 9.66
N ALA A 164 16.09 -10.50 9.43
CA ALA A 164 15.15 -10.06 10.46
C ALA A 164 13.96 -11.02 10.56
N PRO A 165 13.56 -11.45 11.78
CA PRO A 165 12.30 -12.15 11.94
C PRO A 165 11.15 -11.22 11.55
N ILE A 166 10.18 -11.77 10.84
CA ILE A 166 8.99 -11.05 10.38
C ILE A 166 7.78 -11.97 10.41
N GLN A 167 6.63 -11.40 10.76
CA GLN A 167 5.34 -11.98 10.46
C GLN A 167 4.67 -11.16 9.36
N VAL A 168 4.25 -11.86 8.31
CA VAL A 168 3.59 -11.28 7.15
C VAL A 168 2.20 -11.88 7.05
N THR A 169 1.16 -11.04 7.03
CA THR A 169 -0.20 -11.47 6.67
C THR A 169 -0.52 -10.96 5.28
N GLY A 170 -0.96 -11.83 4.38
CA GLY A 170 -1.38 -11.45 3.04
C GLY A 170 -2.34 -12.46 2.41
N VAL A 171 -2.84 -12.14 1.23
CA VAL A 171 -3.74 -13.02 0.47
C VAL A 171 -2.91 -13.94 -0.41
N LEU A 172 -3.23 -15.24 -0.42
CA LEU A 172 -2.58 -16.20 -1.31
C LEU A 172 -2.77 -15.78 -2.77
N PHE A 173 -1.70 -15.79 -3.55
CA PHE A 173 -1.73 -15.51 -4.98
C PHE A 173 -0.75 -16.42 -5.71
N PHE A 174 -1.13 -16.91 -6.89
CA PHE A 174 -0.20 -17.61 -7.78
C PHE A 174 0.24 -16.66 -8.89
N ASP A 175 1.53 -16.38 -8.94
CA ASP A 175 2.13 -15.46 -9.91
C ASP A 175 2.72 -16.19 -11.11
N VAL A 176 2.84 -15.48 -12.24
CA VAL A 176 3.47 -16.01 -13.45
C VAL A 176 4.98 -15.80 -13.39
N PRO A 177 5.80 -16.87 -13.35
CA PRO A 177 7.24 -16.71 -13.28
C PRO A 177 7.81 -15.84 -14.39
N HIS A 178 8.54 -14.80 -14.00
CA HIS A 178 9.20 -13.85 -14.87
C HIS A 178 10.63 -13.49 -14.40
N GLY A 179 11.27 -14.38 -13.62
CA GLY A 179 12.65 -14.23 -13.17
C GLY A 179 12.82 -13.45 -11.85
N GLN A 180 11.75 -13.30 -11.08
CA GLN A 180 11.76 -12.69 -9.76
C GLN A 180 12.67 -13.43 -8.75
N ALA A 181 13.36 -12.67 -7.90
CA ALA A 181 14.18 -13.23 -6.83
C ALA A 181 13.33 -13.76 -5.67
N GLY A 182 13.76 -14.87 -5.06
CA GLY A 182 13.05 -15.45 -3.91
C GLY A 182 11.76 -16.22 -4.22
N VAL A 183 11.43 -16.38 -5.51
CA VAL A 183 10.23 -17.08 -5.96
C VAL A 183 10.15 -18.51 -5.44
N ALA A 184 8.95 -18.92 -5.01
CA ALA A 184 8.68 -20.30 -4.63
C ALA A 184 8.67 -21.21 -5.87
N PRO A 185 8.92 -22.54 -5.74
CA PRO A 185 8.89 -23.47 -6.88
C PRO A 185 7.57 -23.51 -7.65
N ASN A 186 6.46 -23.18 -6.98
CA ASN A 186 5.11 -23.09 -7.55
C ASN A 186 4.67 -21.63 -7.82
N ALA A 187 5.58 -20.66 -7.69
CA ALA A 187 5.35 -19.22 -7.84
C ALA A 187 4.20 -18.65 -6.98
N VAL A 188 3.90 -19.30 -5.86
CA VAL A 188 2.99 -18.73 -4.88
C VAL A 188 3.66 -17.54 -4.19
N GLU A 189 2.84 -16.53 -3.87
CA GLU A 189 3.23 -15.36 -3.10
C GLU A 189 2.07 -14.91 -2.18
N LEU A 190 2.37 -13.96 -1.30
CA LEU A 190 1.34 -13.21 -0.58
C LEU A 190 1.18 -11.83 -1.22
N HIS A 191 0.04 -11.59 -1.89
CA HIS A 191 -0.25 -10.35 -2.59
C HIS A 191 -1.77 -10.07 -2.56
N PRO A 192 -2.21 -8.99 -1.89
CA PRO A 192 -1.43 -8.01 -1.16
C PRO A 192 -1.12 -8.49 0.25
N VAL A 193 0.02 -8.04 0.76
CA VAL A 193 0.30 -8.02 2.19
C VAL A 193 -0.59 -6.95 2.85
N VAL A 194 -1.24 -7.35 3.94
CA VAL A 194 -2.24 -6.57 4.71
C VAL A 194 -1.83 -6.34 6.17
N ASP A 195 -0.78 -7.01 6.65
CA ASP A 195 -0.13 -6.74 7.94
C ASP A 195 1.35 -7.12 7.89
N VAL A 196 2.18 -6.33 8.58
CA VAL A 196 3.57 -6.66 8.89
C VAL A 196 3.82 -6.42 10.36
N SER A 197 4.41 -7.41 11.04
CA SER A 197 4.80 -7.32 12.44
C SER A 197 6.14 -8.05 12.70
N PRO A 198 6.77 -7.83 13.88
CA PRO A 198 7.92 -8.60 14.32
C PRO A 198 7.72 -10.12 14.30
#